data_AF-A0A8T5LZQ1-F1
#
_entry.id   AF-A0A8T5LZQ1-F1
#
_cell.length_a   1.000
_cell.length_b   1.000
_cell.length_c   1.000
_cell.angle_alpha   90.00
_cell.angle_beta   90.00
_cell.angle_gamma   90.00
#
_symmetry.space_group_name_H-M   'P 1'
#
loop_
_entity.id
_entity.type
_entity.pdbx_description
1 polymer ?
#
loop_
_entity_poly.entity_id
_entity_poly.type
_entity_poly.pdbx_seq_one_letter_code
_entity_poly.pdbx_strand_id
1 'polypeptide(L)'
;MPSKGKAKTPGTMFSHAPFELTAKESSYRFLAASPTFKAFVREHPDIFSATHKMIQGNRSALRAGKEIIDNEQNIRIQRAATGSYPGRNRFGTLRVRVSGKEFFVKLSKTERVAVVFETYRRMDAHLKQRKYRIGQFNVRVLAPKLLYANGLEYYLVSDFYSPESVVQVRDTSRAMQKRAERVFRELYRSDLGLCDIGSGNSFYHKKSNTLLLFDFLLK
;
A
#
# COMPACT_ATOMS: atom_id res chain seq x y z
N MET A 1 -3.72 30.57 34.66
CA MET A 1 -3.54 30.06 33.28
C MET A 1 -3.49 28.54 33.32
N PRO A 2 -4.43 27.79 32.71
CA PRO A 2 -4.37 26.33 32.78
C PRO A 2 -3.34 25.80 31.78
N SER A 3 -2.41 24.99 32.28
CA SER A 3 -1.38 24.31 31.49
C SER A 3 -2.02 23.32 30.52
N LYS A 4 -1.73 23.47 29.22
CA LYS A 4 -2.10 22.51 28.18
C LYS A 4 -1.47 21.15 28.51
N GLY A 5 -2.32 20.16 28.83
CA GLY A 5 -1.89 18.78 29.04
C GLY A 5 -1.20 18.24 27.79
N LYS A 6 0.07 17.82 27.93
CA LYS A 6 0.76 17.01 26.93
C LYS A 6 0.04 15.68 26.81
N ALA A 7 -0.51 15.38 25.63
CA ALA A 7 -1.01 14.05 25.33
C ALA A 7 0.13 13.04 25.53
N LYS A 8 -0.06 12.08 26.44
CA LYS A 8 0.86 10.96 26.65
C LYS A 8 0.78 10.04 25.43
N THR A 9 1.81 10.02 24.60
CA THR A 9 1.97 8.99 23.56
C THR A 9 2.32 7.66 24.27
N PRO A 10 1.53 6.59 24.14
CA PRO A 10 1.83 5.33 24.79
C PRO A 10 3.02 4.67 24.08
N GLY A 11 4.16 4.64 24.77
CA GLY A 11 5.42 4.06 24.30
C GLY A 11 5.30 2.56 24.05
N THR A 12 5.60 2.12 22.83
CA THR A 12 5.91 0.71 22.52
C THR A 12 6.79 0.67 21.28
N MET A 13 8.07 0.31 21.46
CA MET A 13 8.95 -0.06 20.34
C MET A 13 8.36 -1.28 19.63
N PHE A 14 8.19 -1.20 18.31
CA PHE A 14 7.80 -2.35 17.50
C PHE A 14 8.99 -3.31 17.39
N SER A 15 8.99 -4.43 18.14
CA SER A 15 10.00 -5.47 17.94
C SER A 15 9.67 -6.30 16.69
N HIS A 16 10.61 -6.37 15.75
CA HIS A 16 10.52 -7.24 14.59
C HIS A 16 10.78 -8.70 14.99
N ALA A 17 9.73 -9.49 15.22
CA ALA A 17 9.88 -10.94 15.14
C ALA A 17 10.20 -11.31 13.67
N PRO A 18 11.26 -12.08 13.39
CA PRO A 18 11.62 -12.45 12.03
C PRO A 18 10.47 -13.26 11.40
N PHE A 19 10.04 -12.82 10.21
CA PHE A 19 9.10 -13.57 9.39
C PHE A 19 9.89 -14.57 8.55
N GLU A 20 9.75 -15.87 8.83
CA GLU A 20 10.37 -16.92 8.03
C GLU A 20 9.51 -17.20 6.78
N LEU A 21 10.03 -16.79 5.61
CA LEU A 21 9.59 -17.35 4.34
C LEU A 21 10.31 -18.69 4.16
N THR A 22 9.59 -19.81 4.24
CA THR A 22 10.11 -21.08 3.76
C THR A 22 10.17 -21.04 2.22
N ALA A 23 11.25 -20.49 1.69
CA ALA A 23 11.53 -20.43 0.27
C ALA A 23 12.07 -21.78 -0.22
N LYS A 24 11.17 -22.68 -0.61
CA LYS A 24 11.49 -23.76 -1.56
C LYS A 24 10.29 -24.04 -2.46
N GLU A 25 10.53 -23.95 -3.77
CA GLU A 25 9.75 -24.42 -4.93
C GLU A 25 9.10 -23.35 -5.82
N SER A 26 9.38 -23.51 -7.10
CA SER A 26 9.07 -22.72 -8.30
C SER A 26 7.61 -22.73 -8.73
N SER A 27 6.66 -22.79 -7.79
CA SER A 27 5.23 -22.79 -8.07
C SER A 27 4.60 -21.47 -7.64
N TYR A 28 3.58 -21.03 -8.38
CA TYR A 28 2.71 -19.91 -8.02
C TYR A 28 2.20 -20.10 -6.59
N ARG A 29 2.62 -19.23 -5.66
CA ARG A 29 2.33 -19.38 -4.23
C ARG A 29 1.60 -18.18 -3.68
N PHE A 30 0.42 -18.46 -3.14
CA PHE A 30 -0.28 -17.58 -2.24
C PHE A 30 0.47 -17.57 -0.91
N LEU A 31 1.01 -16.41 -0.50
CA LEU A 31 1.83 -16.32 0.71
C LEU A 31 1.02 -15.83 1.91
N ALA A 32 0.15 -14.84 1.73
CA ALA A 32 -0.71 -14.34 2.80
C ALA A 32 -1.87 -13.50 2.27
N ALA A 33 -3.06 -13.56 2.90
CA ALA A 33 -4.11 -12.57 2.67
C ALA A 33 -4.96 -12.23 3.90
N SER A 34 -5.65 -11.10 3.85
CA SER A 34 -6.71 -10.71 4.78
C SER A 34 -7.93 -11.62 4.62
N PRO A 35 -8.81 -11.74 5.64
CA PRO A 35 -10.02 -12.56 5.54
C PRO A 35 -10.89 -12.21 4.32
N THR A 36 -11.11 -10.92 4.06
CA THR A 36 -11.89 -10.44 2.90
C THR A 36 -11.26 -10.84 1.57
N PHE A 37 -9.93 -10.82 1.48
CA PHE A 37 -9.25 -11.26 0.26
C PHE A 37 -9.20 -12.78 0.13
N LYS A 38 -9.16 -13.54 1.23
CA LYS A 38 -9.25 -15.01 1.19
C LYS A 38 -10.57 -15.47 0.56
N ALA A 39 -11.69 -14.83 0.90
CA ALA A 39 -12.97 -15.12 0.26
C ALA A 39 -12.92 -14.86 -1.25
N PHE A 40 -12.43 -13.69 -1.64
CA PHE A 40 -12.26 -13.32 -3.06
C PHE A 40 -11.35 -14.30 -3.84
N VAL A 41 -10.23 -14.73 -3.25
CA VAL A 41 -9.32 -15.71 -3.88
C VAL A 41 -9.98 -17.08 -4.04
N ARG A 42 -10.82 -17.49 -3.09
CA ARG A 42 -11.57 -18.77 -3.19
C ARG A 42 -12.62 -18.73 -4.28
N GLU A 43 -13.28 -17.59 -4.47
CA GLU A 43 -14.26 -17.36 -5.54
C GLU A 43 -13.59 -17.26 -6.93
N HIS A 44 -12.31 -16.87 -6.97
CA HIS A 44 -11.54 -16.65 -8.19
C HIS A 44 -10.13 -17.27 -8.10
N PRO A 45 -10.00 -18.61 -8.07
CA PRO A 45 -8.74 -19.30 -7.76
C PRO A 45 -7.60 -18.99 -8.74
N ASP A 46 -7.91 -18.80 -10.02
CA ASP A 46 -6.89 -18.60 -11.07
C ASP A 46 -6.56 -17.14 -11.36
N ILE A 47 -7.23 -16.20 -10.68
CA ILE A 47 -7.20 -14.78 -11.08
C ILE A 47 -5.80 -14.17 -11.02
N PHE A 48 -4.99 -14.55 -10.03
CA PHE A 48 -3.65 -14.01 -9.88
C PHE A 48 -2.68 -14.59 -10.90
N SER A 49 -2.85 -15.86 -11.25
CA SER A 49 -2.08 -16.51 -12.31
C SER A 49 -2.41 -15.88 -13.68
N ALA A 50 -3.70 -15.70 -13.97
CA ALA A 50 -4.17 -14.98 -15.15
C ALA A 50 -3.65 -13.54 -15.21
N THR A 51 -3.85 -12.76 -14.14
CA THR A 51 -3.37 -11.37 -14.03
C THR A 51 -1.86 -11.30 -14.23
N HIS A 52 -1.10 -12.24 -13.66
CA HIS A 52 0.34 -12.32 -13.88
C HIS A 52 0.69 -12.56 -15.36
N LYS A 53 0.08 -13.56 -16.01
CA LYS A 53 0.31 -13.86 -17.43
C LYS A 53 0.02 -12.63 -18.30
N MET A 54 -1.09 -11.94 -18.05
CA MET A 54 -1.44 -10.69 -18.72
C MET A 54 -0.36 -9.62 -18.51
N ILE A 55 0.13 -9.42 -17.28
CA ILE A 55 1.19 -8.46 -16.99
C ILE A 55 2.48 -8.79 -17.74
N GLN A 56 2.92 -10.06 -17.73
CA GLN A 56 4.14 -10.48 -18.42
C GLN A 56 4.03 -10.29 -19.92
N GLY A 57 2.95 -10.80 -20.52
CA GLY A 57 2.73 -10.72 -21.98
C GLY A 57 2.55 -9.30 -22.50
N ASN A 58 2.15 -8.36 -21.63
CA ASN A 58 1.82 -6.98 -22.04
C ASN A 58 2.70 -5.91 -21.38
N ARG A 59 3.89 -6.25 -20.87
CA ARG A 59 4.77 -5.30 -20.17
C ARG A 59 5.02 -4.01 -20.97
N SER A 60 5.29 -4.10 -22.27
CA SER A 60 5.56 -2.93 -23.11
C SER A 60 4.34 -2.01 -23.26
N ALA A 61 3.15 -2.58 -23.41
CA ALA A 61 1.90 -1.82 -23.50
C ALA A 61 1.57 -1.14 -22.15
N LEU A 62 1.75 -1.86 -21.04
CA LEU A 62 1.58 -1.30 -19.69
C LEU A 62 2.59 -0.17 -19.40
N ARG A 63 3.84 -0.25 -19.87
CA ARG A 63 4.84 0.84 -19.77
C ARG A 63 4.34 2.10 -20.45
N ALA A 64 3.73 1.95 -21.63
CA ALA A 64 3.14 3.03 -22.41
C ALA A 64 1.82 3.55 -21.81
N GLY A 65 1.35 3.00 -20.68
CA GLY A 65 0.11 3.42 -20.03
C GLY A 65 -1.16 2.88 -20.68
N LYS A 66 -1.06 1.94 -21.62
CA LYS A 66 -2.23 1.30 -22.24
C LYS A 66 -2.94 0.42 -21.22
N GLU A 67 -4.27 0.41 -21.29
CA GLU A 67 -5.11 -0.55 -20.58
C GLU A 67 -5.07 -1.88 -21.33
N ILE A 68 -4.93 -2.98 -20.59
CA ILE A 68 -5.00 -4.35 -21.07
C ILE A 68 -6.30 -4.94 -20.55
N ILE A 69 -7.09 -5.55 -21.43
CA ILE A 69 -8.43 -6.04 -21.13
C ILE A 69 -8.50 -7.52 -21.52
N ASP A 70 -8.98 -8.34 -20.59
CA ASP A 70 -9.45 -9.69 -20.83
C ASP A 70 -10.95 -9.71 -20.51
N ASN A 71 -11.77 -9.83 -21.56
CA ASN A 71 -13.22 -9.82 -21.41
C ASN A 71 -13.76 -11.15 -20.89
N GLU A 72 -13.09 -12.27 -21.17
CA GLU A 72 -13.54 -13.60 -20.75
C GLU A 72 -13.41 -13.75 -19.23
N GLN A 73 -12.29 -13.28 -18.68
CA GLN A 73 -12.01 -13.33 -17.25
C GLN A 73 -12.39 -12.04 -16.51
N ASN A 74 -12.96 -11.05 -17.23
CA ASN A 74 -13.33 -9.72 -16.73
C ASN A 74 -12.19 -9.04 -15.95
N ILE A 75 -10.98 -9.10 -16.51
CA ILE A 75 -9.76 -8.51 -15.96
C ILE A 75 -9.40 -7.26 -16.76
N ARG A 76 -9.12 -6.17 -16.05
CA ARG A 76 -8.54 -4.96 -16.66
C ARG A 76 -7.30 -4.55 -15.89
N ILE A 77 -6.22 -4.27 -16.60
CA ILE A 77 -4.94 -3.90 -16.01
C ILE A 77 -4.47 -2.60 -16.65
N GLN A 78 -4.20 -1.61 -15.82
CA GLN A 78 -3.63 -0.34 -16.24
C GLN A 78 -2.48 0.03 -15.31
N ARG A 79 -1.53 0.82 -15.80
CA ARG A 79 -0.58 1.48 -14.91
C ARG A 79 -1.35 2.38 -13.94
N ALA A 80 -1.07 2.25 -12.64
CA ALA A 80 -1.64 3.15 -11.65
C ALA A 80 -1.10 4.56 -11.90
N ALA A 81 -2.00 5.54 -12.09
CA ALA A 81 -1.67 6.96 -12.03
C ALA A 81 -1.40 7.36 -10.58
N THR A 82 -0.36 6.80 -9.95
CA THR A 82 0.28 7.48 -8.82
C THR A 82 0.90 8.73 -9.41
N GLY A 83 0.62 9.92 -8.85
CA GLY A 83 0.98 11.21 -9.45
C GLY A 83 2.39 11.25 -10.08
N SER A 84 2.56 12.13 -11.05
CA SER A 84 3.82 12.68 -11.55
C SER A 84 5.13 12.08 -10.98
N TYR A 85 5.60 10.97 -11.54
CA TYR A 85 7.04 10.67 -11.60
C TYR A 85 7.39 10.35 -13.05
N PRO A 86 7.67 11.38 -13.87
CA PRO A 86 8.39 11.17 -15.10
C PRO A 86 9.81 10.72 -14.71
N GLY A 87 10.16 9.47 -15.00
CA GLY A 87 11.56 9.09 -15.17
C GLY A 87 12.18 8.02 -14.25
N ARG A 88 11.59 7.58 -13.13
CA ARG A 88 12.28 6.59 -12.25
C ARG A 88 11.49 5.38 -11.73
N ASN A 89 10.15 5.40 -11.67
CA ASN A 89 9.37 4.21 -11.32
C ASN A 89 8.90 3.46 -12.58
N ARG A 90 9.81 2.70 -13.19
CA ARG A 90 9.54 2.03 -14.47
C ARG A 90 8.58 0.82 -14.38
N PHE A 91 8.30 0.20 -13.21
CA PHE A 91 7.41 -0.99 -13.11
C PHE A 91 6.54 -1.14 -11.85
N GLY A 92 6.50 -0.14 -10.98
CA GLY A 92 6.12 -0.40 -9.58
C GLY A 92 4.67 -0.78 -9.32
N THR A 93 3.68 -0.11 -9.93
CA THR A 93 2.30 -0.16 -9.42
C THR A 93 1.26 -0.17 -10.54
N LEU A 94 0.30 -1.09 -10.42
CA LEU A 94 -0.79 -1.30 -11.37
C LEU A 94 -2.14 -1.07 -10.68
N ARG A 95 -3.12 -0.57 -11.45
CA ARG A 95 -4.55 -0.70 -11.15
C ARG A 95 -5.02 -1.97 -11.82
N VAL A 96 -5.61 -2.87 -11.05
CA VAL A 96 -6.19 -4.12 -11.55
C VAL A 96 -7.66 -4.15 -11.16
N ARG A 97 -8.54 -4.32 -12.14
CA ARG A 97 -9.97 -4.57 -11.92
C ARG A 97 -10.28 -6.01 -12.27
N VAL A 98 -10.97 -6.70 -11.37
CA VAL A 98 -11.48 -8.06 -11.57
C VAL A 98 -12.91 -8.11 -11.10
N SER A 99 -13.82 -8.58 -11.95
CA SER A 99 -15.23 -8.79 -11.55
C SER A 99 -15.85 -7.53 -10.90
N GLY A 100 -15.52 -6.35 -11.44
CA GLY A 100 -15.96 -5.05 -10.93
C GLY A 100 -15.22 -4.52 -9.69
N LYS A 101 -14.37 -5.31 -9.04
CA LYS A 101 -13.58 -4.90 -7.87
C LYS A 101 -12.19 -4.40 -8.29
N GLU A 102 -11.77 -3.29 -7.71
CA GLU A 102 -10.50 -2.64 -8.06
C GLU A 102 -9.44 -2.78 -6.97
N PHE A 103 -8.20 -2.97 -7.41
CA PHE A 103 -7.04 -3.18 -6.56
C PHE A 103 -5.83 -2.37 -7.04
N PHE A 104 -5.00 -1.96 -6.08
CA PHE A 104 -3.63 -1.54 -6.37
C PHE A 104 -2.68 -2.73 -6.21
N VAL A 105 -1.84 -2.98 -7.21
CA VAL A 105 -0.87 -4.07 -7.20
C VAL A 105 0.53 -3.49 -7.35
N LYS A 106 1.35 -3.59 -6.31
CA LYS A 106 2.78 -3.24 -6.37
C LYS A 106 3.61 -4.49 -6.71
N LEU A 107 4.40 -4.40 -7.78
CA LEU A 107 5.31 -5.45 -8.23
C LEU A 107 6.68 -5.27 -7.59
N SER A 108 7.27 -6.37 -7.14
CA SER A 108 8.61 -6.40 -6.53
C SER A 108 9.37 -7.65 -6.97
N LYS A 109 10.69 -7.55 -7.06
CA LYS A 109 11.59 -8.71 -7.26
C LYS A 109 12.32 -9.13 -5.99
N THR A 110 12.18 -8.39 -4.90
CA THR A 110 12.88 -8.66 -3.65
C THR A 110 12.00 -9.45 -2.69
N GLU A 111 12.58 -10.48 -2.07
CA GLU A 111 11.92 -11.30 -1.04
C GLU A 111 11.63 -10.51 0.24
N ARG A 112 12.34 -9.39 0.46
CA ARG A 112 12.08 -8.45 1.57
C ARG A 112 10.66 -7.88 1.56
N VAL A 113 9.95 -8.01 0.44
CA VAL A 113 8.55 -7.62 0.29
C VAL A 113 7.61 -8.33 1.28
N ALA A 114 7.93 -9.54 1.74
CA ALA A 114 7.12 -10.22 2.75
C ALA A 114 7.26 -9.57 4.12
N VAL A 115 8.48 -9.11 4.46
CA VAL A 115 8.71 -8.30 5.67
C VAL A 115 7.94 -6.99 5.58
N VAL A 116 7.95 -6.33 4.41
CA VAL A 116 7.16 -5.11 4.16
C VAL A 116 5.66 -5.36 4.32
N PHE A 117 5.16 -6.46 3.75
CA PHE A 117 3.75 -6.85 3.84
C PHE A 117 3.29 -6.95 5.30
N GLU A 118 4.02 -7.73 6.10
CA GLU A 118 3.64 -7.99 7.49
C GLU A 118 3.81 -6.73 8.35
N THR A 119 4.89 -5.98 8.12
CA THR A 119 5.14 -4.69 8.79
C THR A 119 3.98 -3.73 8.59
N TYR A 120 3.52 -3.56 7.35
CA TYR A 120 2.46 -2.60 7.04
C TYR A 120 1.14 -3.01 7.68
N ARG A 121 0.85 -4.32 7.70
CA ARG A 121 -0.36 -4.86 8.34
C ARG A 121 -0.36 -4.66 9.84
N ARG A 122 0.75 -5.00 10.52
CA ARG A 122 0.88 -4.81 11.97
C ARG A 122 0.79 -3.34 12.36
N MET A 123 1.47 -2.47 11.60
CA MET A 123 1.42 -1.03 11.82
C MET A 123 0.01 -0.49 11.62
N ASP A 124 -0.70 -0.84 10.53
CA ASP A 124 -2.08 -0.38 10.33
C ASP A 124 -3.02 -0.87 11.44
N ALA A 125 -2.88 -2.12 11.87
CA ALA A 125 -3.67 -2.68 12.97
C ALA A 125 -3.42 -1.93 14.27
N HIS A 126 -2.16 -1.66 14.61
CA HIS A 126 -1.78 -0.90 15.80
C HIS A 126 -2.34 0.53 15.78
N LEU A 127 -2.14 1.25 14.67
CA LEU A 127 -2.65 2.61 14.51
C LEU A 127 -4.18 2.65 14.58
N LYS A 128 -4.86 1.66 14.00
CA LYS A 128 -6.32 1.54 14.03
C LYS A 128 -6.83 1.28 15.45
N GLN A 129 -6.25 0.31 16.17
CA GLN A 129 -6.67 -0.06 17.52
C GLN A 129 -6.56 1.13 18.49
N ARG A 130 -5.49 1.91 18.37
CA ARG A 130 -5.25 3.10 19.20
C ARG A 130 -5.98 4.36 18.72
N LYS A 131 -6.75 4.27 17.62
CA LYS A 131 -7.36 5.42 16.95
C LYS A 131 -6.33 6.55 16.77
N TYR A 132 -5.15 6.20 16.25
CA TYR A 132 -3.98 7.07 16.26
C TYR A 132 -4.22 8.34 15.44
N ARG A 133 -3.93 9.49 16.07
CA ARG A 133 -4.20 10.82 15.52
C ARG A 133 -3.05 11.77 15.82
N ILE A 134 -2.79 12.66 14.87
CA ILE A 134 -1.87 13.80 15.06
C ILE A 134 -2.59 15.07 14.61
N GLY A 135 -2.75 16.00 15.54
CA GLY A 135 -3.63 17.14 15.37
C GLY A 135 -5.05 16.68 14.98
N GLN A 136 -5.53 17.14 13.83
CA GLN A 136 -6.87 16.78 13.34
C GLN A 136 -6.90 15.52 12.46
N PHE A 137 -5.75 15.02 12.01
CA PHE A 137 -5.68 13.89 11.09
C PHE A 137 -5.74 12.55 11.82
N ASN A 138 -6.51 11.63 11.27
CA ASN A 138 -6.28 10.21 11.52
C ASN A 138 -5.04 9.77 10.74
N VAL A 139 -4.20 8.92 11.33
CA VAL A 139 -3.04 8.37 10.62
C VAL A 139 -3.22 6.86 10.50
N ARG A 140 -3.06 6.35 9.29
CA ARG A 140 -3.24 4.95 8.94
C ARG A 140 -2.17 4.53 7.95
N VAL A 141 -1.95 3.24 7.81
CA VAL A 141 -1.08 2.68 6.77
C VAL A 141 -1.94 2.09 5.68
N LEU A 142 -1.58 2.33 4.42
CA LEU A 142 -2.15 1.61 3.28
C LEU A 142 -1.63 0.17 3.29
N ALA A 143 -2.20 -0.65 4.15
CA ALA A 143 -1.75 -2.01 4.36
C ALA A 143 -2.18 -2.92 3.20
N PRO A 144 -1.24 -3.64 2.57
CA PRO A 144 -1.56 -4.64 1.57
C PRO A 144 -2.43 -5.73 2.19
N LYS A 145 -3.43 -6.16 1.44
CA LYS A 145 -4.39 -7.18 1.82
C LYS A 145 -3.99 -8.56 1.34
N LEU A 146 -3.11 -8.66 0.34
CA LEU A 146 -2.62 -9.92 -0.20
C LEU A 146 -1.15 -9.80 -0.62
N LEU A 147 -0.40 -10.88 -0.39
CA LEU A 147 0.93 -11.12 -0.92
C LEU A 147 0.91 -12.42 -1.74
N TYR A 148 1.32 -12.31 -3.00
CA TYR A 148 1.40 -13.42 -3.93
C TYR A 148 2.78 -13.46 -4.59
N ALA A 149 3.31 -14.65 -4.86
CA ALA A 149 4.60 -14.85 -5.53
C ALA A 149 4.48 -15.87 -6.67
N ASN A 150 5.32 -15.73 -7.68
CA ASN A 150 5.36 -16.63 -8.84
C ASN A 150 6.77 -17.17 -9.16
N GLY A 151 7.65 -17.21 -8.16
CA GLY A 151 9.05 -17.62 -8.32
C GLY A 151 10.01 -16.56 -8.88
N LEU A 152 9.50 -15.52 -9.56
CA LEU A 152 10.32 -14.43 -10.11
C LEU A 152 9.98 -13.06 -9.52
N GLU A 153 8.72 -12.86 -9.16
CA GLU A 153 8.16 -11.60 -8.72
C GLU A 153 7.14 -11.82 -7.59
N TYR A 154 7.00 -10.76 -6.81
CA TYR A 154 6.07 -10.65 -5.71
C TYR A 154 5.07 -9.53 -5.98
N TYR A 155 3.84 -9.76 -5.53
CA TYR A 155 2.67 -8.94 -5.79
C TYR A 155 2.08 -8.52 -4.44
N LEU A 156 2.20 -7.23 -4.12
CA LEU A 156 1.53 -6.62 -2.98
C LEU A 156 0.22 -6.01 -3.45
N VAL A 157 -0.89 -6.60 -3.04
CA VAL A 157 -2.23 -6.17 -3.47
C VAL A 157 -2.91 -5.42 -2.33
N SER A 158 -3.38 -4.21 -2.60
CA SER A 158 -4.08 -3.32 -1.67
C SER A 158 -5.42 -2.88 -2.25
N ASP A 159 -6.29 -2.34 -1.40
CA ASP A 159 -7.54 -1.74 -1.86
C ASP A 159 -7.24 -0.56 -2.81
N PHE A 160 -8.03 -0.44 -3.89
CA PHE A 160 -7.97 0.74 -4.75
C PHE A 160 -8.78 1.89 -4.12
N TYR A 161 -8.19 3.08 -4.10
CA TYR A 161 -8.86 4.29 -3.66
C TYR A 161 -9.05 5.21 -4.85
N SER A 162 -10.29 5.60 -5.09
CA SER A 162 -10.64 6.49 -6.19
C SER A 162 -10.01 7.88 -6.01
N PRO A 163 -9.49 8.54 -7.08
CA PRO A 163 -8.91 9.88 -7.01
C PRO A 163 -9.85 10.95 -6.42
N GLU A 164 -11.15 10.75 -6.54
CA GLU A 164 -12.18 11.61 -5.96
C GLU A 164 -12.13 11.56 -4.43
N SER A 165 -11.88 10.37 -3.87
CA SER A 165 -11.85 10.12 -2.42
C SER A 165 -10.48 10.36 -1.80
N VAL A 166 -9.42 10.06 -2.54
CA VAL A 166 -8.04 10.03 -2.06
C VAL A 166 -7.12 10.73 -3.05
N VAL A 167 -6.31 11.67 -2.55
CA VAL A 167 -5.35 12.44 -3.36
C VAL A 167 -3.97 12.34 -2.74
N GLN A 168 -2.92 12.23 -3.55
CA GLN A 168 -1.56 12.20 -3.03
C GLN A 168 -1.24 13.54 -2.37
N VAL A 169 -0.61 13.54 -1.19
CA VAL A 169 -0.46 14.77 -0.39
C VAL A 169 0.28 15.87 -1.17
N ARG A 170 1.30 15.52 -1.95
CA ARG A 170 2.03 16.49 -2.80
C ARG A 170 1.17 17.16 -3.88
N ASP A 171 0.04 16.57 -4.25
CA ASP A 171 -0.90 17.07 -5.26
C ASP A 171 -2.07 17.83 -4.60
N THR A 172 -2.05 18.00 -3.27
CA THR A 172 -3.02 18.82 -2.54
C THR A 172 -2.59 20.29 -2.48
N SER A 173 -3.43 21.17 -1.94
CA SER A 173 -3.08 22.59 -1.77
C SER A 173 -1.84 22.78 -0.88
N ARG A 174 -1.06 23.84 -1.12
CA ARG A 174 0.15 24.16 -0.32
C ARG A 174 -0.14 24.27 1.18
N ALA A 175 -1.32 24.75 1.56
CA ALA A 175 -1.75 24.82 2.96
C ALA A 175 -1.94 23.41 3.56
N MET A 176 -2.51 22.48 2.80
CA MET A 176 -2.70 21.09 3.21
C MET A 176 -1.35 20.35 3.29
N GLN A 177 -0.46 20.55 2.33
CA GLN A 177 0.92 20.02 2.37
C GLN A 177 1.66 20.45 3.63
N LYS A 178 1.69 21.75 3.95
CA LYS A 178 2.33 22.27 5.18
C LYS A 178 1.75 21.66 6.46
N ARG A 179 0.43 21.40 6.48
CA ARG A 179 -0.22 20.73 7.62
C ARG A 179 0.22 19.27 7.73
N ALA A 180 0.30 18.54 6.62
CA ALA A 180 0.79 17.16 6.59
C ALA A 180 2.27 17.06 6.96
N GLU A 181 3.12 17.99 6.51
CA GLU A 181 4.55 18.06 6.87
C GLU A 181 4.79 18.20 8.37
N ARG A 182 3.90 18.88 9.11
CA ARG A 182 3.97 18.91 10.58
C ARG A 182 3.72 17.52 11.15
N VAL A 183 2.69 16.83 10.65
CA VAL A 183 2.39 15.44 11.04
C VAL A 183 3.57 14.52 10.73
N PHE A 184 4.20 14.62 9.55
CA PHE A 184 5.33 13.77 9.18
C PHE A 184 6.54 13.99 10.10
N ARG A 185 6.82 15.24 10.49
CA ARG A 185 7.89 15.54 11.46
C ARG A 185 7.59 14.95 12.84
N GLU A 186 6.33 14.97 13.27
CA GLU A 186 5.91 14.33 14.52
C GLU A 186 6.03 12.79 14.44
N LEU A 187 5.60 12.18 13.33
CA LEU A 187 5.78 10.74 13.09
C LEU A 187 7.25 10.33 13.09
N TYR A 188 8.13 11.11 12.44
CA TYR A 188 9.56 10.82 12.40
C TYR A 188 10.22 10.86 13.79
N ARG A 189 9.68 11.69 14.70
CA ARG A 189 10.14 11.83 16.09
C ARG A 189 9.43 10.88 17.06
N SER A 190 8.39 10.19 16.59
CA SER A 190 7.66 9.22 17.41
C SER A 190 8.47 7.94 17.60
N ASP A 191 8.01 7.12 18.56
CA ASP A 191 8.52 5.79 18.85
C ASP A 191 8.07 4.73 17.83
N LEU A 192 7.25 5.10 16.85
CA LEU A 192 6.79 4.20 15.78
C LEU A 192 7.90 3.74 14.84
N GLY A 193 9.09 4.36 14.92
CA GLY A 193 10.24 4.00 14.11
C GLY A 193 10.09 4.32 12.62
N LEU A 194 9.11 5.14 12.22
CA LEU A 194 8.83 5.38 10.81
C LEU A 194 9.85 6.35 10.18
N CYS A 195 10.34 5.96 8.99
CA CYS A 195 11.28 6.69 8.14
C CYS A 195 10.74 6.83 6.72
N ASP A 196 11.33 7.73 5.94
CA ASP A 196 10.93 7.99 4.54
C ASP A 196 9.45 8.34 4.36
N ILE A 197 8.87 9.02 5.36
CA ILE A 197 7.51 9.54 5.28
C ILE A 197 7.56 10.94 4.68
N GLY A 198 6.77 11.16 3.64
CA GLY A 198 6.65 12.47 3.02
C GLY A 198 5.39 12.61 2.18
N SER A 199 5.23 13.78 1.56
CA SER A 199 4.09 14.10 0.70
C SER A 199 4.01 13.21 -0.56
N GLY A 200 5.13 12.63 -0.99
CA GLY A 200 5.21 11.62 -2.05
C GLY A 200 4.84 10.21 -1.59
N ASN A 201 4.97 9.90 -0.30
CA ASN A 201 4.74 8.58 0.29
C ASN A 201 3.48 8.58 1.17
N SER A 202 2.54 9.46 0.86
CA SER A 202 1.27 9.56 1.60
C SER A 202 0.12 10.03 0.71
N PHE A 203 -1.05 9.50 1.00
CA PHE A 203 -2.31 9.98 0.46
C PHE A 203 -3.15 10.65 1.55
N TYR A 204 -3.97 11.62 1.13
CA TYR A 204 -4.99 12.25 1.94
C TYR A 204 -6.37 11.75 1.53
N HIS A 205 -7.08 11.11 2.46
CA HIS A 205 -8.46 10.69 2.29
C HIS A 205 -9.40 11.78 2.77
N LYS A 206 -10.08 12.45 1.83
CA LYS A 206 -10.87 13.67 2.07
C LYS A 206 -12.00 13.46 3.08
N LYS A 207 -12.83 12.43 2.86
CA LYS A 207 -14.03 12.16 3.68
C LYS A 207 -13.73 11.85 5.15
N SER A 208 -12.67 11.10 5.42
CA SER A 208 -12.32 10.63 6.77
C SER A 208 -11.23 11.46 7.43
N ASN A 209 -10.75 12.52 6.76
CA ASN A 209 -9.61 13.32 7.19
C ASN A 209 -8.41 12.46 7.61
N THR A 210 -8.06 11.46 6.80
CA THR A 210 -7.03 10.46 7.12
C THR A 210 -5.80 10.64 6.22
N LEU A 211 -4.62 10.60 6.83
CA LEU A 211 -3.36 10.42 6.13
C LEU A 211 -3.06 8.92 6.03
N LEU A 212 -3.04 8.41 4.80
CA LEU A 212 -2.70 7.02 4.47
C LEU A 212 -1.23 6.98 4.07
N LEU A 213 -0.38 6.41 4.93
CA LEU A 213 1.05 6.26 4.68
C LEU A 213 1.30 5.02 3.82
N PHE A 214 2.20 5.11 2.85
CA PHE A 214 2.65 4.00 2.03
C PHE A 214 4.13 4.19 1.69
N ASP A 215 4.80 3.14 1.18
CA ASP A 215 6.23 3.20 0.80
C ASP A 215 7.18 3.87 1.84
N PHE A 216 7.00 3.55 3.13
CA PHE A 216 7.84 4.04 4.21
C PHE A 216 8.84 2.96 4.68
N LEU A 217 9.91 3.41 5.33
CA LEU A 217 10.91 2.55 5.96
C LEU A 217 10.71 2.51 7.48
N LEU A 218 11.30 1.51 8.14
CA LEU A 218 11.45 1.49 9.59
C LEU A 218 12.92 1.69 9.97
N LYS A 219 13.14 2.36 11.10
CA LYS A 219 14.45 2.58 11.73
C LYS A 219 15.02 1.30 12.32
#